data_AF-P17803-F1
#
_entry.id   AF-P17803-F1
#
_cell.length_a   1.000
_cell.length_b   1.000
_cell.length_c   1.000
_cell.angle_alpha   90.00
_cell.angle_beta   90.00
_cell.angle_gamma   90.00
#
_symmetry.space_group_name_H-M   'P 1'
#
loop_
_entity.id
_entity.type
_entity.pdbx_description
1 polymer ?
#
loop_
_entity_poly.entity_id
_entity_poly.type
_entity_poly.pdbx_seq_one_letter_code
_entity_poly.pdbx_strand_id
1 'polypeptide(L)'
;MSYTTYFLAFQLCVTLCFSGSYCQAPFFKEITILKDYFNASTSDVPNGGPLFLEILKNWKEESDKKIIQSQIVSFYFKFFEIFKDNQAIQRSMDVIKQDMFQRFLNGSSGKLNDFEKLIKIPVDNLQIQRKAISELIKVMNDLSPRSNLRKRKRSQTMFQGQRASK
;
A
#
# COMPACT_ATOMS: atom_id res chain seq x y z
N MET A 1 -10.43 6.73 44.59
CA MET A 1 -9.59 7.31 43.52
C MET A 1 -10.03 6.81 42.14
N SER A 2 -11.30 6.94 41.79
CA SER A 2 -11.86 6.30 40.57
C SER A 2 -12.17 7.32 39.46
N TYR A 3 -12.53 8.56 39.81
CA TYR A 3 -13.01 9.56 38.86
C TYR A 3 -11.94 10.09 37.88
N THR A 4 -10.69 10.23 38.33
CA THR A 4 -9.59 10.71 37.48
C THR A 4 -9.25 9.74 36.34
N THR A 5 -9.30 8.44 36.60
CA THR A 5 -9.07 7.41 35.58
C THR A 5 -10.16 7.41 34.51
N TYR A 6 -11.43 7.59 34.90
CA TYR A 6 -12.54 7.72 33.93
C TYR A 6 -12.40 8.99 33.08
N PHE A 7 -11.97 10.11 33.67
CA PHE A 7 -11.80 11.35 32.92
C PHE A 7 -10.67 11.26 31.89
N LEU A 8 -9.54 10.64 32.25
CA LEU A 8 -8.43 10.36 31.33
C LEU A 8 -8.85 9.38 30.23
N ALA A 9 -9.59 8.32 30.56
CA ALA A 9 -10.12 7.37 29.58
C ALA A 9 -11.12 8.04 28.60
N PHE A 10 -11.96 8.94 29.09
CA PHE A 10 -12.90 9.69 28.26
C PHE A 10 -12.17 10.68 27.33
N GLN A 11 -11.17 11.42 27.82
CA GLN A 11 -10.32 12.28 27.00
C GLN A 11 -9.57 11.50 25.90
N LEU A 12 -9.02 10.32 26.24
CA LEU A 12 -8.40 9.43 25.26
C LEU A 12 -9.41 8.90 24.25
N CYS A 13 -10.63 8.55 24.67
CA CYS A 13 -11.69 8.07 23.77
C CYS A 13 -12.17 9.17 22.82
N VAL A 14 -12.37 10.39 23.32
CA VAL A 14 -12.71 11.57 22.51
C VAL A 14 -11.58 11.83 21.50
N THR A 15 -10.32 11.96 21.92
CA THR A 15 -9.22 12.21 20.97
C THR A 15 -9.05 11.09 19.92
N LEU A 16 -9.25 9.81 20.30
CA LEU A 16 -9.23 8.69 19.36
C LEU A 16 -10.43 8.68 18.40
N CYS A 17 -11.65 8.93 18.89
CA CYS A 17 -12.85 8.98 18.05
C CYS A 17 -12.84 10.16 17.08
N PHE A 18 -12.33 11.32 17.51
CA PHE A 18 -12.24 12.51 16.67
C PHE A 18 -11.16 12.35 15.58
N SER A 19 -10.04 11.69 15.85
CA SER A 19 -9.00 11.48 14.83
C SER A 19 -9.44 10.54 13.70
N GLY A 20 -10.28 9.53 14.00
CA GLY A 20 -10.78 8.59 12.99
C GLY A 20 -11.88 9.15 12.08
N SER A 21 -12.71 10.09 12.57
CA SER A 21 -13.92 10.54 11.88
C SER A 21 -13.78 11.88 11.16
N TYR A 22 -12.90 12.78 11.61
CA TYR A 22 -12.69 14.08 10.94
C TYR A 22 -11.93 13.98 9.61
N CYS A 23 -11.18 12.91 9.35
CA CYS A 23 -10.44 12.77 8.09
C CYS A 23 -11.33 12.47 6.88
N GLN A 24 -12.54 11.93 7.07
CA GLN A 24 -13.34 11.45 5.95
C GLN A 24 -14.13 12.56 5.23
N ALA A 25 -14.58 13.59 5.97
CA ALA A 25 -15.32 14.72 5.41
C ALA A 25 -14.53 15.60 4.41
N PRO A 26 -13.28 16.01 4.68
CA PRO A 26 -12.52 16.81 3.72
C PRO A 26 -12.19 16.01 2.46
N PHE A 27 -11.87 14.73 2.59
CA PHE A 27 -11.51 13.86 1.47
C PHE A 27 -12.60 13.79 0.38
N PHE A 28 -13.87 13.56 0.77
CA PHE A 28 -14.96 13.47 -0.21
C PHE A 28 -15.22 14.80 -0.94
N LYS A 29 -15.09 15.93 -0.22
CA LYS A 29 -15.25 17.25 -0.83
C LYS A 29 -14.20 17.49 -1.91
N GLU A 30 -12.94 17.17 -1.64
CA GLU A 30 -11.84 17.33 -2.59
C GLU A 30 -11.98 16.37 -3.79
N ILE A 31 -12.51 15.16 -3.59
CA ILE A 31 -12.85 14.26 -4.71
C ILE A 31 -13.91 14.88 -5.61
N THR A 32 -14.97 15.47 -5.06
CA THR A 32 -16.00 16.12 -5.87
C THR A 32 -15.42 17.25 -6.71
N ILE A 33 -14.53 18.08 -6.13
CA ILE A 33 -13.83 19.14 -6.87
C ILE A 33 -13.01 18.56 -8.03
N LEU A 34 -12.26 17.48 -7.80
CA LEU A 34 -11.52 16.82 -8.89
C LEU A 34 -12.47 16.23 -9.95
N LYS A 35 -13.58 15.60 -9.53
CA LYS A 35 -14.57 15.06 -10.46
C LYS A 35 -15.13 16.15 -11.37
N ASP A 36 -15.48 17.30 -10.80
CA ASP A 36 -16.01 18.42 -11.56
C ASP A 36 -14.94 19.00 -12.50
N TYR A 37 -13.70 19.15 -12.01
CA TYR A 37 -12.58 19.64 -12.83
C TYR A 37 -12.30 18.77 -14.06
N PHE A 38 -12.31 17.44 -13.90
CA PHE A 38 -12.06 16.49 -14.99
C PHE A 38 -13.34 16.11 -15.77
N ASN A 39 -14.48 16.75 -15.51
CA ASN A 39 -15.79 16.37 -16.06
C ASN A 39 -16.13 14.89 -15.84
N ALA A 40 -15.64 14.26 -14.75
CA ALA A 40 -15.79 12.84 -14.47
C ALA A 40 -17.21 12.42 -14.01
N SER A 41 -18.20 13.28 -14.22
CA SER A 41 -19.62 13.05 -13.93
C SER A 41 -20.48 13.03 -15.21
N THR A 42 -19.88 13.20 -16.39
CA THR A 42 -20.58 13.09 -17.67
C THR A 42 -20.93 11.64 -18.00
N SER A 43 -21.98 11.43 -18.80
CA SER A 43 -22.54 10.11 -19.08
C SER A 43 -21.63 9.19 -19.91
N ASP A 44 -20.59 9.73 -20.53
CA ASP A 44 -19.60 9.00 -21.33
C ASP A 44 -18.48 8.38 -20.49
N VAL A 45 -18.27 8.84 -19.25
CA VAL A 45 -17.20 8.34 -18.36
C VAL A 45 -17.30 6.84 -18.08
N PRO A 46 -18.48 6.23 -17.90
CA PRO A 46 -18.60 4.78 -17.72
C PRO A 46 -18.38 3.96 -19.00
N ASN A 47 -18.28 4.60 -20.17
CA ASN A 47 -18.07 3.89 -21.44
C ASN A 47 -16.71 3.19 -21.43
N GLY A 48 -16.68 1.90 -21.79
CA GLY A 48 -15.48 1.07 -21.70
C GLY A 48 -15.32 0.34 -20.36
N GLY A 49 -16.23 0.55 -19.40
CA GLY A 49 -16.22 -0.14 -18.11
C GLY A 49 -15.27 0.49 -17.08
N PRO A 50 -15.27 -0.02 -15.84
CA PRO A 50 -14.48 0.56 -14.77
C PRO A 50 -12.99 0.20 -14.88
N LEU A 51 -12.11 1.20 -14.79
CA LEU A 51 -10.64 0.99 -14.89
C LEU A 51 -10.06 0.07 -13.80
N PHE A 52 -10.49 0.24 -12.55
CA PHE A 52 -9.89 -0.45 -11.39
C PHE A 52 -10.85 -1.33 -10.61
N LEU A 53 -12.15 -1.01 -10.60
CA LEU A 53 -13.13 -1.64 -9.71
C LEU A 53 -13.34 -3.12 -10.04
N GLU A 54 -13.33 -3.47 -11.32
CA GLU A 54 -13.46 -4.87 -11.75
C GLU A 54 -12.22 -5.69 -11.36
N ILE A 55 -11.02 -5.13 -11.55
CA ILE A 55 -9.77 -5.76 -11.11
C ILE A 55 -9.79 -5.97 -9.59
N LEU A 56 -10.12 -4.94 -8.81
CA LEU A 56 -10.17 -5.01 -7.35
C LEU A 56 -11.18 -6.05 -6.83
N LYS A 57 -12.29 -6.28 -7.56
CA LYS A 57 -13.31 -7.26 -7.17
C LYS A 57 -12.81 -8.71 -7.26
N ASN A 58 -11.85 -8.98 -8.15
CA ASN A 58 -11.33 -10.33 -8.39
C ASN A 58 -10.39 -10.82 -7.27
N TRP A 59 -9.77 -9.91 -6.51
CA TRP A 59 -8.78 -10.24 -5.48
C TRP A 59 -9.37 -10.13 -4.07
N LYS A 60 -9.68 -11.29 -3.47
CA LYS A 60 -10.28 -11.37 -2.13
C LYS A 60 -9.26 -11.46 -1.01
N GLU A 61 -8.09 -12.07 -1.27
CA GLU A 61 -7.03 -12.20 -0.26
C GLU A 61 -6.36 -10.84 -0.02
N GLU A 62 -6.12 -10.48 1.24
CA GLU A 62 -5.55 -9.17 1.58
C GLU A 62 -4.13 -9.00 1.01
N SER A 63 -3.34 -10.09 0.94
CA SER A 63 -2.00 -10.10 0.34
C SER A 63 -2.06 -9.72 -1.15
N ASP A 64 -2.89 -10.42 -1.94
CA ASP A 64 -3.10 -10.15 -3.36
C ASP A 64 -3.69 -8.75 -3.58
N LYS A 65 -4.66 -8.37 -2.75
CA LYS A 65 -5.29 -7.06 -2.81
C LYS A 65 -4.28 -5.94 -2.58
N LYS A 66 -3.33 -6.11 -1.65
CA LYS A 66 -2.25 -5.12 -1.42
C LYS A 66 -1.33 -4.96 -2.63
N ILE A 67 -1.04 -6.04 -3.36
CA ILE A 67 -0.23 -5.98 -4.59
C ILE A 67 -0.93 -5.11 -5.63
N ILE A 68 -2.22 -5.35 -5.87
CA ILE A 68 -3.01 -4.59 -6.85
C ILE A 68 -3.23 -3.14 -6.39
N GLN A 69 -3.54 -2.93 -5.10
CA GLN A 69 -3.65 -1.59 -4.52
C GLN A 69 -2.35 -0.80 -4.66
N SER A 70 -1.18 -1.44 -4.51
CA SER A 70 0.12 -0.81 -4.71
C SER A 70 0.26 -0.21 -6.11
N GLN A 71 -0.18 -0.95 -7.14
CA GLN A 71 -0.17 -0.48 -8.53
C GLN A 71 -1.20 0.63 -8.79
N ILE A 72 -2.37 0.57 -8.17
CA ILE A 72 -3.38 1.63 -8.30
C ILE A 72 -2.89 2.93 -7.63
N VAL A 73 -2.30 2.84 -6.43
CA VAL A 73 -1.73 4.01 -5.74
C VAL A 73 -0.57 4.60 -6.56
N SER A 74 0.29 3.76 -7.16
CA SER A 74 1.38 4.23 -8.00
C SER A 74 0.87 4.96 -9.26
N PHE A 75 -0.22 4.46 -9.87
CA PHE A 75 -0.90 5.11 -10.97
C PHE A 75 -1.40 6.50 -10.57
N TYR A 76 -2.14 6.63 -9.46
CA TYR A 76 -2.65 7.94 -9.02
C TYR A 76 -1.52 8.90 -8.65
N PHE A 77 -0.42 8.43 -8.08
CA PHE A 77 0.73 9.27 -7.78
C PHE A 77 1.37 9.83 -9.07
N LYS A 78 1.54 8.99 -10.09
CA LYS A 78 2.00 9.44 -11.42
C LYS A 78 1.00 10.39 -12.07
N PHE A 79 -0.30 10.11 -11.94
CA PHE A 79 -1.36 10.96 -12.47
C PHE A 79 -1.31 12.36 -11.83
N PHE A 80 -1.21 12.45 -10.50
CA PHE A 80 -1.09 13.74 -9.81
C PHE A 80 0.20 14.49 -10.16
N GLU A 81 1.30 13.78 -10.43
CA GLU A 81 2.57 14.40 -10.84
C GLU A 81 2.46 15.13 -12.18
N ILE A 82 1.61 14.66 -13.11
CA ILE A 82 1.35 15.33 -14.40
C ILE A 82 0.68 16.70 -14.20
N PHE A 83 -0.18 16.83 -13.19
CA PHE A 83 -0.95 18.04 -12.92
C PHE A 83 -0.39 18.90 -11.80
N LYS A 84 0.84 18.63 -11.32
CA LYS A 84 1.43 19.30 -10.14
C LYS A 84 1.47 20.84 -10.22
N ASP A 85 1.56 21.40 -11.42
CA ASP A 85 1.63 22.84 -11.66
C ASP A 85 0.23 23.50 -11.78
N ASN A 86 -0.83 22.71 -11.71
CA ASN A 86 -2.21 23.17 -11.81
C ASN A 86 -2.76 23.66 -10.47
N GLN A 87 -2.65 24.96 -10.24
CA GLN A 87 -3.06 25.61 -8.98
C GLN A 87 -4.54 25.39 -8.64
N ALA A 88 -5.42 25.19 -9.62
CA ALA A 88 -6.86 25.04 -9.38
C ALA A 88 -7.20 23.75 -8.62
N ILE A 89 -6.43 22.68 -8.84
CA ILE A 89 -6.68 21.35 -8.26
C ILE A 89 -5.55 20.87 -7.34
N GLN A 90 -4.47 21.64 -7.20
CA GLN A 90 -3.30 21.28 -6.39
C GLN A 90 -3.69 20.90 -4.96
N ARG A 91 -4.49 21.75 -4.30
CA ARG A 91 -4.97 21.51 -2.94
C ARG A 91 -5.73 20.18 -2.83
N SER A 92 -6.65 19.93 -3.77
CA SER A 92 -7.46 18.71 -3.77
C SER A 92 -6.62 17.46 -3.95
N MET A 93 -5.64 17.51 -4.87
CA MET A 93 -4.68 16.43 -5.08
C MET A 93 -3.81 16.19 -3.85
N ASP A 94 -3.32 17.25 -3.20
CA ASP A 94 -2.48 17.13 -1.99
C ASP A 94 -3.24 16.47 -0.84
N VAL A 95 -4.50 16.86 -0.61
CA VAL A 95 -5.35 16.25 0.43
C VAL A 95 -5.61 14.77 0.13
N ILE A 96 -5.93 14.43 -1.12
CA ILE A 96 -6.17 13.05 -1.54
C ILE A 96 -4.88 12.21 -1.44
N LYS A 97 -3.74 12.77 -1.84
CA LYS A 97 -2.43 12.12 -1.73
C LYS A 97 -2.09 11.83 -0.26
N GLN A 98 -2.36 12.77 0.65
CA GLN A 98 -2.17 12.57 2.08
C GLN A 98 -3.10 11.49 2.66
N ASP A 99 -4.38 11.47 2.27
CA ASP A 99 -5.30 10.43 2.71
C ASP A 99 -4.90 9.03 2.18
N MET A 100 -4.47 8.93 0.91
CA MET A 100 -3.89 7.69 0.36
C MET A 100 -2.65 7.25 1.13
N PHE A 101 -1.76 8.17 1.49
CA PHE A 101 -0.57 7.89 2.30
C PHE A 101 -0.94 7.31 3.67
N GLN A 102 -1.92 7.90 4.35
CA GLN A 102 -2.40 7.40 5.64
C GLN A 102 -3.05 6.01 5.52
N ARG A 103 -3.89 5.77 4.50
CA ARG A 103 -4.62 4.50 4.35
C ARG A 103 -3.77 3.34 3.82
N PHE A 104 -2.88 3.60 2.86
CA PHE A 104 -2.12 2.53 2.19
C PHE A 104 -0.79 2.23 2.88
N LEU A 105 -0.09 3.27 3.35
CA LEU A 105 1.25 3.15 3.95
C LEU A 105 1.24 3.30 5.49
N ASN A 106 0.05 3.37 6.10
CA ASN A 106 -0.15 3.58 7.54
C ASN A 106 0.59 4.82 8.07
N GLY A 107 0.69 5.89 7.25
CA GLY A 107 1.41 7.11 7.63
C GLY A 107 2.92 6.94 7.82
N SER A 108 3.51 5.82 7.37
CA SER A 108 4.94 5.56 7.53
C SER A 108 5.78 6.32 6.49
N SER A 109 6.46 7.38 6.93
CA SER A 109 7.31 8.21 6.07
C SER A 109 8.42 7.41 5.37
N GLY A 110 9.01 6.41 6.04
CA GLY A 110 9.99 5.51 5.43
C GLY A 110 9.42 4.75 4.24
N LYS A 111 8.22 4.16 4.40
CA LYS A 111 7.54 3.46 3.30
C LYS A 111 7.19 4.40 2.15
N LEU A 112 6.77 5.63 2.44
CA LEU A 112 6.48 6.63 1.40
C LEU A 112 7.71 7.00 0.60
N ASN A 113 8.83 7.27 1.27
CA ASN A 113 10.08 7.61 0.62
C ASN A 113 10.56 6.47 -0.30
N ASP A 114 10.50 5.22 0.18
CA ASP A 114 10.90 4.08 -0.65
C ASP A 114 9.91 3.82 -1.79
N PHE A 115 8.62 4.00 -1.57
CA PHE A 115 7.60 3.92 -2.61
C PHE A 115 7.79 4.98 -3.70
N GLU A 116 8.03 6.24 -3.33
CA GLU A 116 8.29 7.31 -4.30
C GLU A 116 9.59 7.09 -5.07
N LYS A 117 10.66 6.57 -4.43
CA LYS A 117 11.90 6.18 -5.12
C LYS A 117 11.63 5.14 -6.20
N LEU A 118 10.82 4.11 -5.89
CA LEU A 118 10.49 3.03 -6.84
C LEU A 118 9.73 3.54 -8.06
N ILE A 119 8.77 4.45 -7.86
CA ILE A 119 7.93 5.00 -8.94
C ILE A 119 8.73 5.88 -9.90
N LYS A 120 9.74 6.60 -9.38
CA LYS A 120 10.56 7.57 -10.11
C LYS A 120 11.80 6.95 -10.78
N ILE A 121 11.97 5.63 -10.75
CA ILE A 121 13.12 4.97 -11.39
C ILE A 121 13.07 5.17 -12.91
N PRO A 122 14.07 5.80 -13.54
CA PRO A 122 14.13 5.96 -14.99
C PRO A 122 14.58 4.64 -15.64
N VAL A 123 13.62 3.90 -16.19
CA VAL A 123 13.85 2.56 -16.80
C VAL A 123 14.67 2.64 -18.09
N ASP A 124 14.70 3.80 -18.73
CA ASP A 124 15.47 4.13 -19.94
C ASP A 124 16.98 4.35 -19.66
N ASN A 125 17.39 4.56 -18.42
CA ASN A 125 18.78 4.79 -18.06
C ASN A 125 19.60 3.48 -18.03
N LEU A 126 20.64 3.38 -18.88
CA LEU A 126 21.49 2.20 -19.01
C LEU A 126 22.14 1.75 -17.69
N GLN A 127 22.56 2.68 -16.82
CA GLN A 127 23.16 2.33 -15.52
C GLN A 127 22.12 1.73 -14.57
N ILE A 128 20.89 2.23 -14.60
CA ILE A 128 19.78 1.69 -13.82
C ILE A 128 19.42 0.29 -14.31
N GLN A 129 19.37 0.06 -15.62
CA GLN A 129 19.14 -1.26 -16.20
C GLN A 129 20.20 -2.28 -15.73
N ARG A 130 21.49 -1.92 -15.79
CA ARG A 130 22.59 -2.79 -15.30
C ARG A 130 22.43 -3.13 -13.82
N LYS A 131 22.10 -2.14 -12.98
CA LYS A 131 21.84 -2.35 -11.55
C LYS A 131 20.64 -3.28 -11.31
N ALA A 132 19.53 -3.02 -11.99
CA ALA A 132 18.31 -3.83 -11.90
C ALA A 132 18.58 -5.31 -12.23
N ILE A 133 19.32 -5.58 -13.31
CA ILE A 133 19.70 -6.95 -13.69
C ILE A 133 20.67 -7.57 -12.65
N SER A 134 21.62 -6.80 -12.11
CA SER A 134 22.55 -7.29 -11.10
C SER A 134 21.88 -7.72 -9.78
N GLU A 135 20.75 -7.09 -9.44
CA GLU A 135 19.98 -7.37 -8.22
C GLU A 135 18.84 -8.37 -8.45
N LEU A 136 18.48 -8.66 -9.70
CA LEU A 136 17.32 -9.47 -10.08
C LEU A 136 17.28 -10.83 -9.37
N ILE A 137 18.41 -11.55 -9.29
CA ILE A 137 18.48 -12.85 -8.61
C ILE A 137 18.09 -12.73 -7.13
N LYS A 138 18.53 -11.66 -6.45
CA LYS A 138 18.18 -11.43 -5.04
C LYS A 138 16.70 -11.11 -4.89
N VAL A 139 16.14 -10.30 -5.79
CA VAL A 139 14.71 -9.97 -5.82
C VAL A 139 13.86 -11.22 -6.03
N MET A 140 14.22 -12.08 -6.99
CA MET A 140 13.50 -13.34 -7.25
C MET A 140 13.52 -14.30 -6.06
N ASN A 141 14.64 -14.36 -5.34
CA ASN A 141 14.78 -15.15 -4.12
C ASN A 141 13.93 -14.62 -2.95
N ASP A 142 13.64 -13.31 -2.93
CA ASP A 142 12.81 -12.66 -1.90
C ASP A 142 11.31 -12.78 -2.21
N LEU A 143 10.93 -12.72 -3.49
CA LEU A 143 9.56 -12.96 -3.97
C LEU A 143 9.08 -14.39 -3.74
N SER A 144 10.00 -15.35 -3.75
CA SER A 144 9.67 -16.72 -3.40
C SER A 144 9.33 -16.77 -1.92
N PRO A 145 8.17 -17.31 -1.51
CA PRO A 145 7.84 -17.42 -0.10
C PRO A 145 8.96 -18.20 0.56
N ARG A 146 9.82 -17.51 1.34
CA ARG A 146 10.75 -18.19 2.23
C ARG A 146 9.85 -19.03 3.10
N SER A 147 9.88 -20.33 2.85
CA SER A 147 9.00 -21.23 3.53
C SER A 147 9.25 -21.04 5.02
N ASN A 148 8.35 -20.35 5.71
CA ASN A 148 8.25 -20.39 7.16
C ASN A 148 7.92 -21.82 7.63
N LEU A 149 7.82 -22.78 6.71
CA LEU A 149 8.26 -24.15 6.90
C LEU A 149 9.70 -24.14 7.42
N ARG A 150 9.84 -23.85 8.72
CA ARG A 150 10.93 -24.28 9.58
C ARG A 150 11.26 -25.68 9.11
N LYS A 151 12.32 -25.85 8.31
CA LYS A 151 12.75 -27.15 7.79
C LYS A 151 12.88 -28.02 9.02
N ARG A 152 11.87 -28.87 9.26
CA ARG A 152 11.77 -29.64 10.49
C ARG A 152 13.02 -30.49 10.51
N LYS A 153 13.85 -30.28 11.54
CA LYS A 153 15.13 -30.98 11.73
C LYS A 153 14.87 -32.45 11.46
N ARG A 154 15.52 -33.02 10.43
CA ARG A 154 15.39 -34.43 10.05
C ARG A 154 15.58 -35.24 11.33
N SER A 155 14.58 -36.01 11.76
CA SER A 155 14.73 -36.85 12.95
C SER A 155 15.80 -37.87 12.62
N GLN A 156 16.99 -37.69 13.18
CA GLN A 156 17.99 -38.75 13.26
C GLN A 156 17.45 -39.76 14.27
N THR A 157 16.50 -40.60 13.86
CA THR A 157 16.30 -41.87 14.54
C THR A 157 17.55 -42.66 14.21
N MET A 158 18.47 -42.72 15.19
CA MET A 158 19.58 -43.65 15.16
C MET A 158 18.99 -45.04 14.97
N PHE A 159 19.19 -45.61 13.79
CA PHE A 159 19.26 -47.06 13.64
C PHE A 159 20.52 -47.52 14.40
N GLN A 160 20.52 -47.43 15.73
CA GLN A 160 21.26 -48.37 16.56
C GLN A 160 20.51 -49.69 16.44
N GLY A 161 20.73 -50.35 15.30
CA GLY A 161 20.36 -51.74 15.12
C GLY A 161 21.15 -52.56 16.14
N GLN A 162 20.48 -52.88 17.25
CA GLN A 162 20.80 -54.00 18.10
C GLN A 162 21.01 -55.23 17.22
N ARG A 163 22.24 -55.67 17.03
CA ARG A 163 22.56 -57.04 16.65
C ARG A 163 23.73 -57.54 17.50
N ALA A 164 23.31 -58.19 18.59
CA ALA A 164 23.88 -59.35 19.26
C ALA A 164 25.42 -59.53 19.26
N SER A 165 25.99 -59.43 20.46
CA SER A 165 27.17 -60.23 20.80
C SER A 165 26.76 -61.70 20.88
N LYS A 166 27.52 -62.57 20.21
CA LYS A 166 27.79 -63.92 20.71
C LYS A 166 29.06 -63.87 21.54
#